data_AF-A0A1V5TPG7-F1
#
_entry.id   AF-A0A1V5TPG7-F1
#
_cell.length_a   1.000
_cell.length_b   1.000
_cell.length_c   1.000
_cell.angle_alpha   90.00
_cell.angle_beta   90.00
_cell.angle_gamma   90.00
#
_symmetry.space_group_name_H-M   'P 1'
#
loop_
_entity.id
_entity.type
_entity.pdbx_description
1 polymer ?
#
loop_
_entity_poly.entity_id
_entity_poly.type
_entity_poly.pdbx_seq_one_letter_code
_entity_poly.pdbx_strand_id
1 'polypeptide(L)'
;MSEEKKSTENFEKEIKLLDMIYTDMVESLHQRPDENDIEAIRLYIDNMRGVFNRTVFRVTEIKNSLQKDKKLKHETWNPPA
;
A
#
# COMPACT_ATOMS: atom_id res chain seq x y z
N MET A 1 24.08 9.62 6.32
CA MET A 1 23.64 8.22 6.08
C MET A 1 23.80 7.94 4.60
N SER A 2 24.37 6.79 4.21
CA SER A 2 24.55 6.43 2.81
C SER A 2 23.20 6.30 2.09
N GLU A 3 23.13 6.70 0.82
CA GLU A 3 21.89 6.62 0.01
C GLU A 3 21.33 5.19 -0.06
N GLU A 4 22.21 4.18 -0.04
CA GLU A 4 21.84 2.76 0.01
C GLU A 4 21.02 2.39 1.26
N LYS A 5 21.40 2.87 2.46
CA LYS A 5 20.65 2.57 3.70
C LYS A 5 19.24 3.15 3.66
N LYS A 6 19.08 4.35 3.10
CA LYS A 6 17.78 5.01 2.96
C LYS A 6 16.86 4.27 1.98
N SER A 7 17.42 3.69 0.91
CA SER A 7 16.67 2.86 -0.04
C SER A 7 16.20 1.55 0.59
N THR A 8 17.04 0.88 1.39
CA THR A 8 16.66 -0.36 2.09
C THR A 8 15.55 -0.12 3.13
N GLU A 9 15.64 0.96 3.91
CA GLU A 9 14.61 1.33 4.90
C GLU A 9 13.25 1.63 4.24
N ASN A 10 13.24 2.27 3.06
CA ASN A 10 12.02 2.50 2.29
C ASN A 10 11.39 1.19 1.79
N PHE A 11 12.22 0.28 1.28
CA PHE A 11 11.75 -1.01 0.78
C PHE A 11 11.13 -1.88 1.89
N GLU A 12 11.78 -1.99 3.05
CA GLU A 12 11.22 -2.72 4.20
C GLU A 12 9.88 -2.12 4.67
N LYS A 13 9.75 -0.80 4.62
CA LYS A 13 8.50 -0.12 4.95
C LYS A 13 7.40 -0.45 3.95
N GLU A 14 7.71 -0.46 2.66
CA GLU A 14 6.76 -0.81 1.59
C GLU A 14 6.25 -2.25 1.75
N ILE A 15 7.14 -3.21 2.04
CA ILE A 15 6.76 -4.60 2.33
C ILE A 15 5.81 -4.68 3.53
N LYS A 16 6.13 -4.00 4.64
CA LYS A 16 5.25 -3.96 5.82
C LYS A 16 3.86 -3.41 5.49
N LEU A 17 3.77 -2.39 4.64
CA LEU A 17 2.47 -1.84 4.21
C LEU A 17 1.67 -2.86 3.41
N LEU A 18 2.33 -3.65 2.55
CA LEU A 18 1.69 -4.74 1.80
C LEU A 18 1.21 -5.88 2.73
N ASP A 19 2.03 -6.28 3.69
CA ASP A 19 1.65 -7.30 4.69
C ASP A 19 0.43 -6.87 5.52
N MET A 20 0.38 -5.59 5.91
CA MET A 20 -0.78 -5.02 6.60
C MET A 20 -2.04 -5.01 5.71
N ILE A 21 -1.90 -4.69 4.42
CA ILE A 21 -3.03 -4.77 3.48
C ILE A 21 -3.53 -6.21 3.38
N TYR A 22 -2.63 -7.18 3.21
CA TYR A 22 -2.98 -8.59 3.13
C TYR A 22 -3.72 -9.08 4.39
N THR A 23 -3.16 -8.77 5.56
CA THR A 23 -3.73 -9.15 6.86
C THR A 23 -5.13 -8.58 7.03
N ASP A 24 -5.32 -7.26 6.82
CA ASP A 24 -6.64 -6.62 6.93
C ASP A 24 -7.67 -7.27 5.98
N MET A 25 -7.28 -7.62 4.75
CA MET A 25 -8.17 -8.26 3.79
C MET A 25 -8.55 -9.68 4.22
N VAL A 26 -7.59 -10.48 4.69
CA VAL A 26 -7.84 -11.85 5.17
C VAL A 26 -8.74 -11.84 6.40
N GLU A 27 -8.47 -10.96 7.37
CA GLU A 27 -9.32 -10.82 8.55
C GLU A 27 -10.75 -10.43 8.18
N SER A 28 -10.90 -9.49 7.26
CA SER A 28 -12.22 -9.05 6.82
C SER A 28 -12.99 -10.19 6.14
N LEU A 29 -12.35 -11.00 5.31
CA LEU A 29 -13.00 -12.15 4.67
C LEU A 29 -13.47 -13.21 5.68
N HIS A 30 -12.70 -13.43 6.76
CA HIS A 30 -13.08 -14.36 7.82
C HIS A 30 -14.26 -13.86 8.67
N GLN A 31 -14.60 -12.58 8.63
CA GLN A 31 -15.74 -11.98 9.34
C GLN A 31 -17.06 -12.10 8.57
N ARG A 32 -17.13 -12.94 7.53
CA ARG A 32 -18.35 -13.12 6.73
C ARG A 32 -19.55 -13.45 7.65
N PRO A 33 -20.61 -12.64 7.62
CA PRO A 33 -21.77 -12.84 8.48
C PRO A 33 -22.70 -13.94 7.94
N ASP A 34 -23.65 -14.36 8.77
CA ASP A 34 -24.79 -15.16 8.32
C ASP A 34 -25.60 -14.35 7.30
N GLU A 35 -25.96 -14.97 6.18
CA GLU A 35 -26.69 -14.33 5.08
C GLU A 35 -28.13 -13.96 5.46
N ASN A 36 -28.66 -14.55 6.54
CA ASN A 36 -30.00 -14.27 7.04
C ASN A 36 -30.03 -13.13 8.08
N ASP A 37 -28.87 -12.66 8.56
CA ASP A 37 -28.77 -11.55 9.51
C ASP A 37 -28.41 -10.24 8.78
N ILE A 38 -29.45 -9.47 8.47
CA ILE A 38 -29.33 -8.21 7.73
C ILE A 38 -28.46 -7.18 8.47
N GLU A 39 -28.53 -7.12 9.81
CA GLU A 39 -27.75 -6.16 10.58
C GLU A 39 -26.26 -6.57 10.63
N ALA A 40 -25.98 -7.87 10.74
CA ALA A 40 -24.62 -8.38 10.61
C ALA A 40 -24.02 -8.12 9.22
N ILE A 41 -24.82 -8.29 8.14
CA ILE A 41 -24.43 -7.93 6.77
C ILE A 41 -24.09 -6.43 6.67
N ARG A 42 -24.94 -5.57 7.23
CA ARG A 42 -24.72 -4.12 7.19
C ARG A 42 -23.41 -3.74 7.88
N LEU A 43 -23.20 -4.23 9.10
CA LEU A 43 -21.96 -4.00 9.85
C LEU A 43 -20.73 -4.52 9.10
N TYR A 44 -20.83 -5.70 8.50
CA TYR A 44 -19.78 -6.27 7.67
C TYR A 44 -19.42 -5.36 6.48
N ILE A 45 -20.43 -4.83 5.77
CA ILE A 45 -20.20 -3.92 4.64
C ILE A 45 -19.54 -2.61 5.11
N ASP A 46 -19.97 -2.04 6.23
CA ASP A 46 -19.38 -0.82 6.79
C ASP A 46 -17.91 -1.05 7.19
N ASN A 47 -17.60 -2.21 7.78
CA ASN A 47 -16.23 -2.60 8.11
C ASN A 47 -15.37 -2.80 6.85
N MET A 48 -15.91 -3.47 5.83
CA MET A 48 -15.25 -3.65 4.53
C MET A 48 -14.90 -2.32 3.87
N ARG A 49 -15.81 -1.32 3.92
CA ARG A 49 -15.52 0.03 3.44
C ARG A 49 -14.32 0.65 4.16
N GLY A 50 -14.23 0.47 5.48
CA GLY A 50 -13.09 0.92 6.27
C GLY A 50 -11.77 0.28 5.82
N VAL A 51 -11.79 -1.03 5.57
CA VAL A 51 -10.62 -1.80 5.08
C VAL A 51 -10.20 -1.31 3.70
N PHE A 52 -11.14 -1.15 2.77
CA PHE A 52 -10.85 -0.62 1.43
C PHE A 52 -10.23 0.77 1.48
N ASN A 53 -10.77 1.67 2.30
CA ASN A 53 -10.21 3.01 2.46
C ASN A 53 -8.75 2.95 2.93
N ARG A 54 -8.45 2.17 3.99
CA ARG A 54 -7.06 2.00 4.48
C ARG A 54 -6.16 1.42 3.40
N THR A 55 -6.64 0.44 2.64
CA THR A 55 -5.89 -0.16 1.52
C THR A 55 -5.54 0.88 0.46
N VAL A 56 -6.49 1.72 0.04
CA VAL A 56 -6.23 2.79 -0.95
C VAL A 56 -5.14 3.74 -0.46
N PHE A 57 -5.19 4.17 0.81
CA PHE A 57 -4.16 5.05 1.38
C PHE A 57 -2.78 4.39 1.39
N ARG A 58 -2.67 3.15 1.88
CA ARG A 58 -1.40 2.41 1.95
C ARG A 58 -0.81 2.15 0.56
N VAL A 59 -1.63 1.76 -0.42
CA VAL A 59 -1.18 1.57 -1.82
C VAL A 59 -0.70 2.89 -2.43
N THR A 60 -1.39 3.99 -2.15
CA THR A 60 -0.98 5.32 -2.63
C THR A 60 0.36 5.73 -2.02
N GLU A 61 0.60 5.43 -0.74
CA GLU A 61 1.87 5.69 -0.08
C GLU A 61 3.02 4.91 -0.72
N ILE A 62 2.84 3.60 -0.96
CA ILE A 62 3.81 2.75 -1.67
C ILE A 62 4.09 3.33 -3.06
N LYS A 63 3.04 3.64 -3.83
CA LYS A 63 3.19 4.21 -5.19
C LYS A 63 3.99 5.51 -5.16
N ASN A 64 3.70 6.40 -4.22
CA ASN A 64 4.41 7.67 -4.10
C ASN A 64 5.87 7.48 -3.70
N SER A 65 6.17 6.48 -2.85
CA SER A 65 7.54 6.10 -2.49
C SER A 65 8.32 5.64 -3.72
N LEU A 66 7.78 4.67 -4.46
CA LEU A 66 8.37 4.16 -5.70
C LEU A 66 8.56 5.23 -6.80
N GLN A 67 7.65 6.21 -6.88
CA GLN A 67 7.75 7.31 -7.83
C GLN A 67 8.82 8.33 -7.46
N LYS A 68 9.09 8.57 -6.17
CA LYS A 68 10.18 9.46 -5.73
C LYS A 68 11.56 8.93 -6.14
N ASP A 69 11.70 7.62 -6.24
CA ASP A 69 12.94 6.98 -6.67
C ASP A 69 13.15 7.01 -8.20
N LYS A 70 12.12 7.41 -8.97
CA LYS A 70 12.27 7.77 -10.40
C LYS A 70 12.87 9.17 -10.55
N LYS A 71 14.13 9.37 -10.16
CA LYS A 71 14.88 10.55 -10.65
C LYS A 71 14.91 10.48 -12.19
N LEU A 72 14.45 11.54 -12.86
CA LEU A 72 14.67 11.75 -14.28
C LEU A 72 16.18 11.63 -14.55
N LYS A 73 16.62 10.57 -15.24
CA LYS A 73 17.94 10.56 -15.86
C LYS A 73 17.90 11.57 -17.00
N HIS A 74 18.20 12.83 -16.69
CA HIS A 74 18.68 13.73 -17.73
C HIS A 74 20.06 13.22 -18.08
N GLU A 75 20.15 12.37 -19.11
CA GLU A 75 21.40 12.18 -19.82
C GLU A 75 21.80 13.56 -20.32
N THR A 76 22.71 14.22 -19.62
CA THR A 76 23.39 15.41 -20.12
C THR A 76 24.26 14.94 -21.28
N TRP A 77 23.66 14.94 -22.47
CA TRP A 77 24.35 14.84 -23.74
C TRP A 77 25.46 15.89 -23.75
N ASN A 78 26.71 15.44 -23.74
CA ASN A 78 27.87 16.30 -23.94
C ASN A 78 28.35 16.07 -25.38
N PRO A 79 28.16 17.02 -26.31
CA PRO A 79 28.68 16.86 -27.67
C PRO A 79 30.22 16.78 -27.63
N PRO A 80 30.84 15.94 -28.49
CA PRO A 80 32.29 15.79 -28.52
C PRO A 80 32.98 17.11 -28.90
N ALA A 81 34.13 17.36 -28.27
CA ALA A 81 34.95 18.56 -28.41
C ALA A 81 35.55 18.73 -29.82
#